data_AF-A0A1G2BSQ2-F1
#
_entry.id   AF-A0A1G2BSQ2-F1
#
_cell.length_a   1.000
_cell.length_b   1.000
_cell.length_c   1.000
_cell.angle_alpha   90.00
_cell.angle_beta   90.00
_cell.angle_gamma   90.00
#
_symmetry.space_group_name_H-M   'P 1'
#
loop_
_entity.id
_entity.type
_entity.pdbx_description
1 polymer ?
#
loop_
_entity_poly.entity_id
_entity_poly.type
_entity_poly.pdbx_seq_one_letter_code
_entity_poly.pdbx_strand_id
1 'polypeptide(L)'
;MKYRFVLGMCILSALLIVAGDASAQLVRPDLIIEGIRVVPLQPTVGQPVTITILGRFEGQSARTNTEGFQYVTHRISGFFYDNGVTSEPRPSPANPLQPGSTFEYVYGGSFSTSGTHEIFFEIDEQDLLPEASESNNTVRKIVTVPGAYELPNLTLPSMSASPNAIVAGDPVTITVSGAYAGVYDLLSDQGLTSLGHVFEDFTPTSSSSPAVMPLPTEQSPLHTGGAFTYTFTGSFGSAGAKTLTATLDTNNDLHESAETDNAVTRAVNVAAPTSDTNPPGDDIAPDGETPEDTGSVSQDEWTEQERGLVSGVDATLAQRLRGQILLQVEEHGEAWYVRPDDNEKYYMSDGGVAYQMLRAFGLGITNADLAKIPVGLETRFADTDSDGDGLPDKLEEGLATYPADSDSDDDGVSDGTEVLANSTNPSGTGKLTTDSALVNRLKGSILLQVQSRGEAWYVHPVDGKRYYMKNGDAAYQIMRFLSLGITNTDLRRIAVGAFMPVQ
;
A
#
# COMPACT_ATOMS: atom_id res chain seq x y z
N MET A 1 27.49 -37.07 95.05
CA MET A 1 26.15 -36.74 94.53
C MET A 1 26.15 -37.11 93.05
N LYS A 2 25.71 -38.30 92.61
CA LYS A 2 24.32 -38.78 92.48
C LYS A 2 23.39 -37.69 91.92
N TYR A 3 23.07 -37.76 90.63
CA TYR A 3 21.73 -38.12 90.16
C TYR A 3 21.81 -38.81 88.79
N ARG A 4 21.09 -39.94 88.69
CA ARG A 4 20.82 -40.75 87.49
C ARG A 4 19.36 -40.51 87.12
N PHE A 5 19.04 -40.47 85.83
CA PHE A 5 17.77 -40.87 85.16
C PHE A 5 18.14 -40.97 83.66
N VAL A 6 18.36 -42.12 83.02
CA VAL A 6 17.50 -43.27 82.65
C VAL A 6 16.45 -42.94 81.56
N LEU A 7 16.83 -43.37 80.34
CA LEU A 7 16.08 -44.06 79.27
C LEU A 7 15.04 -43.33 78.42
N GLY A 8 15.24 -43.47 77.10
CA GLY A 8 14.24 -43.23 76.05
C GLY A 8 14.83 -43.41 74.66
N MET A 9 15.13 -44.66 74.27
CA MET A 9 15.57 -45.05 72.93
C MET A 9 14.37 -44.97 71.97
N CYS A 10 14.48 -44.20 70.89
CA CYS A 10 13.71 -44.42 69.67
C CYS A 10 14.58 -44.04 68.46
N ILE A 11 14.99 -45.07 67.73
CA ILE A 11 15.61 -44.99 66.43
C ILE A 11 14.49 -44.67 65.43
N LEU A 12 14.56 -43.52 64.76
CA LEU A 12 13.90 -43.35 63.47
C LEU A 12 14.81 -42.51 62.56
N SER A 13 15.36 -43.19 61.58
CA SER A 13 16.13 -42.67 60.47
C SER A 13 15.32 -41.62 59.71
N ALA A 14 15.82 -40.38 59.64
CA ALA A 14 15.30 -39.37 58.73
C ALA A 14 16.47 -38.64 58.06
N LEU A 15 16.74 -39.09 56.84
CA LEU A 15 17.26 -38.37 55.69
C LEU A 15 18.03 -37.06 55.97
N LEU A 16 19.33 -37.13 55.74
CA LEU A 16 20.21 -35.99 55.55
C LEU A 16 19.75 -35.24 54.29
N ILE A 17 18.91 -34.21 54.43
CA ILE A 17 18.71 -33.23 53.36
C ILE A 17 19.84 -32.22 53.50
N VAL A 18 20.75 -32.28 52.52
CA VAL A 18 21.66 -31.18 52.20
C VAL A 18 20.77 -29.98 51.91
N ALA A 19 20.69 -29.03 52.84
CA ALA A 19 20.17 -27.70 52.55
C ALA A 19 21.17 -27.06 51.58
N GLY A 20 20.92 -27.24 50.28
CA GLY A 20 21.53 -26.43 49.25
C GLY A 20 21.14 -24.98 49.52
N ASP A 21 22.12 -24.09 49.36
CA ASP A 21 21.89 -22.65 49.26
C ASP A 21 20.91 -22.39 48.11
N ALA A 22 19.61 -22.38 48.42
CA ALA A 22 18.62 -21.70 47.61
C ALA A 22 18.67 -20.24 48.04
N SER A 23 19.52 -19.46 47.39
CA SER A 23 19.32 -18.01 47.33
C SER A 23 17.92 -17.80 46.74
N ALA A 24 16.94 -17.50 47.60
CA ALA A 24 15.62 -17.09 47.14
C ALA A 24 15.83 -15.80 46.34
N GLN A 25 15.77 -15.90 45.01
CA GLN A 25 15.85 -14.75 44.13
C GLN A 25 14.68 -13.84 44.51
N LEU A 26 15.00 -12.65 45.02
CA LEU A 26 14.00 -11.66 45.40
C LEU A 26 13.27 -11.27 44.11
N VAL A 27 12.03 -11.74 43.94
CA VAL A 27 11.20 -11.37 42.80
C VAL A 27 10.73 -9.94 43.01
N ARG A 28 11.38 -9.01 42.32
CA ARG A 28 11.07 -7.58 42.38
C ARG A 28 9.95 -7.25 41.38
N PRO A 29 9.10 -6.24 41.67
CA PRO A 29 8.18 -5.68 40.68
C PRO A 29 8.96 -5.01 39.53
N ASP A 30 8.29 -4.69 38.44
CA ASP A 30 8.86 -4.04 37.25
C ASP A 30 7.88 -2.99 36.71
N LEU A 31 8.33 -1.74 36.59
CA LEU A 31 7.65 -0.64 35.93
C LEU A 31 8.24 -0.48 34.54
N ILE A 32 7.42 -0.83 33.54
CA ILE A 32 7.82 -0.80 32.15
C ILE A 32 7.17 0.42 31.51
N ILE A 33 7.94 1.24 30.81
CA ILE A 33 7.39 2.27 29.92
C ILE A 33 7.38 1.71 28.50
N GLU A 34 6.17 1.53 27.96
CA GLU A 34 5.94 0.87 26.67
C GLU A 34 6.06 1.85 25.49
N GLY A 35 5.76 3.13 25.71
CA GLY A 35 5.85 4.13 24.65
C GLY A 35 5.23 5.48 24.96
N ILE A 36 5.24 6.35 23.95
CA ILE A 36 4.68 7.70 24.00
C ILE A 36 3.71 7.89 22.83
N ARG A 37 2.47 8.27 23.14
CA ARG A 37 1.45 8.68 22.17
C ARG A 37 1.31 10.20 22.18
N VAL A 38 1.18 10.81 21.01
CA VAL A 38 1.00 12.25 20.83
C VAL A 38 -0.24 12.46 19.96
N VAL A 39 -1.17 13.30 20.41
CA VAL A 39 -2.42 13.61 19.72
C VAL A 39 -2.58 15.13 19.62
N PRO A 40 -2.70 15.70 18.40
CA PRO A 40 -2.64 15.00 17.10
C PRO A 40 -1.25 14.41 16.83
N LEU A 41 -1.17 13.41 15.94
CA LEU A 41 0.09 12.72 15.61
C LEU A 41 1.13 13.69 14.99
N GLN A 42 0.66 14.77 14.36
CA GLN A 42 1.46 15.81 13.73
C GLN A 42 1.01 17.20 14.23
N PRO A 43 1.45 17.64 15.42
CA PRO A 43 1.03 18.92 15.97
C PRO A 43 1.71 20.12 15.30
N THR A 44 0.96 21.20 15.13
CA THR A 44 1.49 22.49 14.65
C THR A 44 1.87 23.43 15.79
N VAL A 45 2.67 24.46 15.51
CA VAL A 45 3.05 25.46 16.52
C VAL A 45 1.79 26.12 17.09
N GLY A 46 1.64 26.06 18.42
CA GLY A 46 0.51 26.63 19.16
C GLY A 46 -0.76 25.80 19.15
N GLN A 47 -0.80 24.65 18.46
CA GLN A 47 -1.95 23.74 18.51
C GLN A 47 -1.99 23.01 19.86
N PRO A 48 -3.18 22.83 20.46
CA PRO A 48 -3.34 21.97 21.63
C PRO A 48 -2.95 20.52 21.31
N VAL A 49 -2.10 19.95 22.16
CA VAL A 49 -1.55 18.60 22.05
C VAL A 49 -1.77 17.87 23.37
N THR A 50 -2.19 16.62 23.28
CA THR A 50 -2.18 15.66 24.38
C THR A 50 -1.05 14.66 24.18
N ILE A 51 -0.14 14.57 25.14
CA ILE A 51 0.93 13.57 25.20
C ILE A 51 0.57 12.54 26.27
N THR A 52 0.49 11.27 25.89
CA THR A 52 0.21 10.16 26.79
C THR A 52 1.41 9.23 26.86
N ILE A 53 1.94 9.02 28.06
CA ILE A 53 2.97 8.02 28.35
C ILE A 53 2.26 6.72 28.73
N LEU A 54 2.58 5.63 28.05
CA LEU A 54 1.99 4.31 28.27
C LEU A 54 2.96 3.48 29.10
N GLY A 55 2.51 2.96 30.23
CA GLY A 55 3.31 2.07 31.08
C GLY A 55 2.56 0.82 31.50
N ARG A 56 3.30 -0.19 31.96
CA ARG A 56 2.80 -1.46 32.49
C ARG A 56 3.47 -1.77 33.81
N PHE A 57 2.67 -2.25 34.76
CA PHE A 57 3.17 -2.75 36.04
C PHE A 57 3.18 -4.27 36.06
N GLU A 58 4.35 -4.87 36.22
CA GLU A 58 4.52 -6.29 36.44
C GLU A 58 4.91 -6.56 37.90
N GLY A 59 4.28 -7.53 38.54
CA GLY A 59 4.54 -7.81 39.95
C GLY A 59 3.78 -9.03 40.45
N GLN A 60 4.19 -9.58 41.60
CA GLN A 60 3.50 -10.74 42.20
C GLN A 60 2.24 -10.36 42.98
N SER A 61 2.01 -9.07 43.25
CA SER A 61 0.88 -8.58 44.04
C SER A 61 0.47 -7.20 43.57
N ALA A 62 -0.81 -6.87 43.75
CA ALA A 62 -1.34 -5.58 43.36
C ALA A 62 -0.69 -4.44 44.14
N ARG A 63 -0.40 -3.34 43.45
CA ARG A 63 0.15 -2.14 44.03
C ARG A 63 -0.96 -1.30 44.64
N THR A 64 -0.79 -0.92 45.91
CA THR A 64 -1.79 -0.18 46.70
C THR A 64 -1.27 1.16 47.21
N ASN A 65 -0.14 1.64 46.71
CA ASN A 65 0.46 2.93 47.04
C ASN A 65 1.14 3.55 45.81
N THR A 66 1.56 4.81 45.92
CA THR A 66 2.17 5.59 44.82
C THR A 66 3.70 5.47 44.76
N GLU A 67 4.32 4.61 45.56
CA GLU A 67 5.76 4.42 45.55
C GLU A 67 6.19 3.79 44.21
N GLY A 68 7.18 4.39 43.55
CA GLY A 68 7.54 4.15 42.15
C GLY A 68 6.82 5.07 41.16
N PHE A 69 5.58 5.49 41.45
CA PHE A 69 4.76 6.34 40.56
C PHE A 69 4.89 7.84 40.83
N GLN A 70 5.56 8.17 41.93
CA GLN A 70 5.83 9.53 42.38
C GLN A 70 7.23 9.98 41.92
N TYR A 71 7.41 11.28 41.71
CA TYR A 71 8.69 11.88 41.26
C TYR A 71 9.17 11.39 39.90
N VAL A 72 8.36 11.64 38.87
CA VAL A 72 8.74 11.40 37.47
C VAL A 72 9.58 12.55 36.93
N THR A 73 10.57 12.22 36.09
CA THR A 73 11.25 13.22 35.27
C THR A 73 10.66 13.19 33.88
N HIS A 74 10.14 14.34 33.45
CA HIS A 74 9.67 14.55 32.09
C HIS A 74 10.33 15.81 31.53
N ARG A 75 10.86 15.70 30.31
CA ARG A 75 11.48 16.82 29.60
C ARG A 75 10.92 16.80 28.19
N ILE A 76 10.11 17.82 27.90
CA ILE A 76 9.52 18.00 26.57
C ILE A 76 10.07 19.32 26.04
N SER A 77 11.00 19.24 25.09
CA SER A 77 11.62 20.45 24.54
C SER A 77 10.56 21.32 23.84
N GLY A 78 10.64 22.64 24.01
CA GLY A 78 9.80 23.59 23.28
C GLY A 78 8.29 23.56 23.61
N PHE A 79 7.87 22.81 24.64
CA PHE A 79 6.46 22.61 24.98
C PHE A 79 6.00 23.50 26.13
N PHE A 80 4.83 24.09 25.97
CA PHE A 80 4.11 24.85 27.00
C PHE A 80 2.98 24.00 27.56
N TYR A 81 2.99 23.78 28.87
CA TYR A 81 1.97 22.99 29.55
C TYR A 81 0.70 23.79 29.82
N ASP A 82 -0.44 23.16 29.60
CA ASP A 82 -1.73 23.69 30.04
C ASP A 82 -1.89 23.48 31.55
N ASN A 83 -2.42 24.48 32.25
CA ASN A 83 -2.55 24.49 33.71
C ASN A 83 -3.58 23.48 34.28
N GLY A 84 -4.09 22.50 33.50
CA GLY A 84 -5.18 21.63 33.95
C GLY A 84 -5.38 20.29 33.24
N VAL A 85 -4.53 19.90 32.28
CA VAL A 85 -4.69 18.64 31.51
C VAL A 85 -3.55 17.67 31.83
N THR A 86 -3.15 17.60 33.11
CA THR A 86 -2.16 16.63 33.58
C THR A 86 -2.82 15.57 34.44
N SER A 87 -2.70 14.30 34.05
CA SER A 87 -3.22 13.15 34.79
C SER A 87 -2.09 12.19 35.12
N GLU A 88 -2.08 11.64 36.33
CA GLU A 88 -1.07 10.71 36.82
C GLU A 88 -1.73 9.50 37.51
N PRO A 89 -1.13 8.30 37.42
CA PRO A 89 -1.64 7.13 38.11
C PRO A 89 -1.50 7.28 39.62
N ARG A 90 -2.55 6.91 40.36
CA ARG A 90 -2.58 6.95 41.83
C ARG A 90 -3.04 5.62 42.42
N PRO A 91 -2.21 4.56 42.39
CA PRO A 91 -2.56 3.30 43.02
C PRO A 91 -2.80 3.50 44.51
N SER A 92 -3.87 2.91 45.02
CA SER A 92 -4.29 3.03 46.42
C SER A 92 -4.96 1.73 46.90
N PRO A 93 -5.22 1.54 48.20
CA PRO A 93 -5.96 0.35 48.65
C PRO A 93 -7.39 0.28 48.08
N ALA A 94 -7.99 1.44 47.74
CA ALA A 94 -9.32 1.52 47.14
C ALA A 94 -9.31 1.33 45.61
N ASN A 95 -8.18 1.60 44.96
CA ASN A 95 -7.97 1.41 43.53
C ASN A 95 -6.57 0.80 43.28
N PRO A 96 -6.41 -0.51 43.55
CA PRO A 96 -5.11 -1.17 43.43
C PRO A 96 -4.75 -1.45 41.96
N LEU A 97 -3.52 -1.15 41.58
CA LEU A 97 -2.97 -1.48 40.26
C LEU A 97 -2.60 -2.96 40.23
N GLN A 98 -3.25 -3.74 39.37
CA GLN A 98 -3.06 -5.20 39.32
C GLN A 98 -1.79 -5.58 38.54
N PRO A 99 -1.17 -6.73 38.84
CA PRO A 99 -0.14 -7.31 37.97
C PRO A 99 -0.59 -7.38 36.50
N GLY A 100 0.28 -6.96 35.58
CA GLY A 100 0.05 -6.94 34.14
C GLY A 100 -0.84 -5.79 33.66
N SER A 101 -1.36 -4.94 34.56
CA SER A 101 -2.19 -3.80 34.17
C SER A 101 -1.36 -2.63 33.64
N THR A 102 -1.95 -1.88 32.72
CA THR A 102 -1.37 -0.67 32.16
C THR A 102 -1.76 0.57 32.97
N PHE A 103 -0.94 1.61 32.86
CA PHE A 103 -1.17 2.92 33.46
C PHE A 103 -0.71 4.02 32.50
N GLU A 104 -1.21 5.24 32.73
CA GLU A 104 -0.94 6.37 31.84
C GLU A 104 -0.57 7.63 32.61
N TYR A 105 0.41 8.37 32.08
CA TYR A 105 0.61 9.79 32.40
C TYR A 105 0.14 10.61 31.21
N VAL A 106 -0.68 11.63 31.45
CA VAL A 106 -1.22 12.49 30.39
C VAL A 106 -0.74 13.91 30.62
N TYR A 107 -0.28 14.57 29.57
CA TYR A 107 0.17 15.97 29.56
C TYR A 107 -0.51 16.72 28.42
N GLY A 108 -1.30 17.75 28.73
CA GLY A 108 -1.82 18.69 27.74
C GLY A 108 -0.97 19.96 27.64
N GLY A 109 -0.89 20.51 26.44
CA GLY A 109 -0.13 21.73 26.18
C GLY A 109 0.02 22.02 24.70
N SER A 110 1.06 22.76 24.30
CA SER A 110 1.35 23.06 22.90
C SER A 110 2.84 23.28 22.65
N PHE A 111 3.31 22.99 21.43
CA PHE A 111 4.68 23.34 21.04
C PHE A 111 4.76 24.81 20.61
N SER A 112 5.71 25.55 21.17
CA SER A 112 5.87 26.99 20.94
C SER A 112 6.77 27.35 19.77
N THR A 113 7.55 26.38 19.29
CA THR A 113 8.52 26.57 18.21
C THR A 113 8.46 25.37 17.28
N SER A 114 8.86 25.62 16.04
CA SER A 114 9.01 24.57 15.06
C SER A 114 10.35 23.87 15.12
N GLY A 115 10.45 22.75 14.42
CA GLY A 115 11.60 21.88 14.39
C GLY A 115 11.34 20.59 15.15
N THR A 116 12.44 19.89 15.41
CA THR A 116 12.44 18.59 16.08
C THR A 116 12.48 18.79 17.59
N HIS A 117 11.56 18.16 18.30
CA HIS A 117 11.43 18.18 19.74
C HIS A 117 11.60 16.77 20.31
N GLU A 118 12.35 16.66 21.42
CA GLU A 118 12.49 15.41 22.16
C GLU A 118 11.51 15.41 23.34
N ILE A 119 10.75 14.32 23.45
CA ILE A 119 10.01 13.92 24.65
C ILE A 119 10.86 12.88 25.35
N PHE A 120 11.31 13.19 26.55
CA PHE A 120 11.96 12.26 27.46
C PHE A 120 11.07 12.06 28.69
N PHE A 121 10.90 10.81 29.10
CA PHE A 121 10.18 10.47 30.32
C PHE A 121 10.88 9.33 31.06
N GLU A 122 10.95 9.46 32.38
CA GLU A 122 11.54 8.51 33.30
C GLU A 122 10.68 8.45 34.57
N ILE A 123 10.36 7.23 35.01
CA ILE A 123 9.63 6.94 36.24
C ILE A 123 10.58 6.31 37.27
N ASP A 124 10.31 6.55 38.55
CA ASP A 124 11.12 6.09 39.68
C ASP A 124 12.60 6.49 39.69
N GLU A 125 12.95 7.69 39.20
CA GLU A 125 14.35 8.20 39.19
C GLU A 125 15.03 8.17 40.57
N GLN A 126 14.25 8.21 41.64
CA GLN A 126 14.76 8.18 43.02
C GLN A 126 15.00 6.75 43.54
N ASP A 127 14.78 5.71 42.72
CA ASP A 127 14.92 4.29 43.07
C ASP A 127 14.16 3.99 44.38
N LEU A 128 12.91 4.47 44.45
CA LEU A 128 12.05 4.27 45.62
C LEU A 128 11.37 2.91 45.60
N LEU A 129 11.20 2.34 44.42
CA LEU A 129 10.73 0.98 44.21
C LEU A 129 11.82 0.18 43.53
N PRO A 130 12.62 -0.61 44.27
CA PRO A 130 13.61 -1.47 43.66
C PRO A 130 13.00 -2.50 42.69
N GLU A 131 13.44 -2.49 41.44
CA GLU A 131 12.79 -3.15 40.31
C GLU A 131 13.53 -4.42 39.84
N ALA A 132 12.87 -5.22 39.01
CA ALA A 132 13.51 -6.34 38.33
C ALA A 132 14.48 -5.83 37.24
N SER A 133 14.12 -4.74 36.56
CA SER A 133 14.97 -4.00 35.65
C SER A 133 14.87 -2.50 35.94
N GLU A 134 16.00 -1.87 36.23
CA GLU A 134 16.10 -0.42 36.44
C GLU A 134 16.25 0.37 35.12
N SER A 135 16.06 -0.28 33.97
CA SER A 135 16.44 0.27 32.65
C SER A 135 15.29 0.42 31.65
N ASN A 136 14.14 -0.16 31.95
CA ASN A 136 12.93 -0.17 31.12
C ASN A 136 11.83 0.77 31.65
N ASN A 137 12.17 1.59 32.64
CA ASN A 137 11.36 2.67 33.20
C ASN A 137 11.63 4.04 32.52
N THR A 138 12.35 4.04 31.39
CA THR A 138 12.76 5.25 30.64
C THR A 138 12.36 5.16 29.17
N VAL A 139 11.89 6.27 28.58
CA VAL A 139 11.52 6.35 27.16
C VAL A 139 11.90 7.68 26.51
N ARG A 140 12.14 7.64 25.21
CA ARG A 140 12.37 8.82 24.35
C ARG A 140 11.49 8.75 23.11
N LYS A 141 10.97 9.90 22.68
CA LYS A 141 10.30 10.05 21.39
C LYS A 141 10.67 11.38 20.75
N ILE A 142 10.95 11.34 19.46
CA ILE A 142 11.17 12.54 18.66
C ILE A 142 9.85 12.95 18.00
N VAL A 143 9.49 14.23 18.10
CA VAL A 143 8.29 14.83 17.51
C VAL A 143 8.71 16.02 16.64
N THR A 144 8.26 16.07 15.40
CA THR A 144 8.56 17.18 14.49
C THR A 144 7.36 18.12 14.42
N VAL A 145 7.59 19.40 14.71
CA VAL A 145 6.56 20.46 14.73
C VAL A 145 6.85 21.46 13.61
N PRO A 146 5.99 21.64 12.61
CA PRO A 146 6.27 22.53 11.47
C PRO A 146 6.10 24.02 11.81
N GLY A 147 6.91 24.92 11.22
CA GLY A 147 6.97 26.37 11.55
C GLY A 147 6.10 27.31 10.75
N ALA A 148 5.55 26.81 9.67
CA ALA A 148 4.43 27.30 8.89
C ALA A 148 4.06 26.09 8.03
N TYR A 149 2.83 25.62 8.11
CA TYR A 149 2.44 24.35 7.50
C TYR A 149 1.98 24.62 6.07
N GLU A 150 2.58 23.97 5.07
CA GLU A 150 1.89 23.72 3.79
C GLU A 150 0.98 22.52 4.05
N LEU A 151 -0.32 22.78 4.23
CA LEU A 151 -1.31 21.75 4.60
C LEU A 151 -1.27 20.62 3.58
N PRO A 152 -1.47 19.35 3.99
CA PRO A 152 -1.64 18.30 3.00
C PRO A 152 -2.84 18.62 2.12
N ASN A 153 -2.88 18.07 0.91
CA ASN A 153 -4.02 18.21 0.02
C ASN A 153 -4.41 16.83 -0.52
N LEU A 154 -5.63 16.41 -0.26
CA LEU A 154 -6.26 15.27 -0.90
C LEU A 154 -7.13 15.80 -2.04
N THR A 155 -6.91 15.25 -3.22
CA THR A 155 -7.69 15.59 -4.40
C THR A 155 -8.28 14.34 -4.99
N LEU A 156 -9.42 14.46 -5.68
CA LEU A 156 -9.97 13.39 -6.50
C LEU A 156 -9.84 13.77 -7.99
N PRO A 157 -8.66 13.61 -8.60
CA PRO A 157 -8.43 14.07 -9.97
C PRO A 157 -9.29 13.35 -11.02
N SER A 158 -9.71 12.10 -10.77
CA SER A 158 -10.46 11.36 -11.77
C SER A 158 -11.39 10.29 -11.21
N MET A 159 -12.42 9.97 -11.99
CA MET A 159 -13.31 8.82 -11.79
C MET A 159 -13.46 8.09 -13.12
N SER A 160 -13.47 6.76 -13.10
CA SER A 160 -13.70 5.90 -14.26
C SER A 160 -14.75 4.83 -14.02
N ALA A 161 -15.39 4.39 -15.10
CA ALA A 161 -16.28 3.24 -15.11
C ALA A 161 -15.83 2.27 -16.21
N SER A 162 -15.76 0.99 -15.91
CA SER A 162 -15.37 -0.09 -16.82
C SER A 162 -16.44 -1.19 -16.79
N PRO A 163 -16.86 -1.75 -17.93
CA PRO A 163 -16.37 -1.46 -19.29
C PRO A 163 -16.77 -0.07 -19.80
N ASN A 164 -16.08 0.44 -20.84
CA ASN A 164 -16.39 1.74 -21.45
C ASN A 164 -17.81 1.79 -22.05
N ALA A 165 -18.23 0.68 -22.67
CA ALA A 165 -19.60 0.47 -23.13
C ALA A 165 -20.42 -0.17 -22.02
N ILE A 166 -21.19 0.64 -21.30
CA ILE A 166 -22.00 0.19 -20.17
C ILE A 166 -23.39 -0.17 -20.66
N VAL A 167 -23.88 -1.37 -20.35
CA VAL A 167 -25.24 -1.81 -20.64
C VAL A 167 -26.00 -1.97 -19.33
N ALA A 168 -27.27 -1.55 -19.28
CA ALA A 168 -28.07 -1.71 -18.07
C ALA A 168 -28.24 -3.20 -17.73
N GLY A 169 -27.99 -3.54 -16.46
CA GLY A 169 -27.98 -4.91 -15.94
C GLY A 169 -26.62 -5.62 -16.00
N ASP A 170 -25.66 -5.13 -16.78
CA ASP A 170 -24.33 -5.73 -16.88
C ASP A 170 -23.41 -5.26 -15.74
N PRO A 171 -22.41 -6.08 -15.34
CA PRO A 171 -21.48 -5.72 -14.29
C PRO A 171 -20.57 -4.56 -14.72
N VAL A 172 -20.44 -3.58 -13.83
CA VAL A 172 -19.63 -2.37 -13.98
C VAL A 172 -18.75 -2.19 -12.76
N THR A 173 -17.51 -1.77 -13.00
CA THR A 173 -16.56 -1.36 -11.98
C THR A 173 -16.33 0.14 -12.10
N ILE A 174 -16.65 0.90 -11.05
CA ILE A 174 -16.35 2.33 -10.92
C ILE A 174 -15.09 2.48 -10.05
N THR A 175 -14.08 3.18 -10.56
CA THR A 175 -12.84 3.50 -9.85
C THR A 175 -12.75 5.00 -9.63
N VAL A 176 -12.68 5.43 -8.38
CA VAL A 176 -12.40 6.82 -7.99
C VAL A 176 -10.92 6.91 -7.67
N SER A 177 -10.19 7.78 -8.35
CA SER A 177 -8.75 7.97 -8.14
C SER A 177 -8.51 9.25 -7.35
N GLY A 178 -7.67 9.15 -6.34
CA GLY A 178 -7.25 10.22 -5.46
C GLY A 178 -5.74 10.44 -5.49
N ALA A 179 -5.31 11.65 -5.14
CA ALA A 179 -3.90 12.01 -5.01
C ALA A 179 -3.66 12.76 -3.70
N TYR A 180 -2.52 12.46 -3.07
CA TYR A 180 -2.05 13.09 -1.84
C TYR A 180 -0.85 13.99 -2.11
N ALA A 181 -0.98 15.27 -1.79
CA ALA A 181 0.10 16.25 -1.86
C ALA A 181 0.37 16.81 -0.47
N GLY A 182 1.37 16.28 0.22
CA GLY A 182 1.82 16.79 1.52
C GLY A 182 3.34 16.88 1.57
N VAL A 183 3.89 17.74 2.44
CA VAL A 183 5.34 17.83 2.65
C VAL A 183 5.93 16.57 3.29
N TYR A 184 5.08 15.77 3.96
CA TYR A 184 5.44 14.53 4.63
C TYR A 184 4.51 13.41 4.18
N ASP A 185 4.92 12.16 4.38
CA ASP A 185 4.09 11.00 4.07
C ASP A 185 2.88 10.88 5.02
N LEU A 186 1.77 10.35 4.51
CA LEU A 186 0.58 10.05 5.27
C LEU A 186 0.70 8.65 5.88
N LEU A 187 0.76 8.58 7.21
CA LEU A 187 1.01 7.34 7.99
C LEU A 187 -0.27 6.68 8.52
N SER A 188 -1.44 7.16 8.11
CA SER A 188 -2.74 6.69 8.59
C SER A 188 -3.82 6.94 7.56
N ASP A 189 -4.99 6.35 7.74
CA ASP A 189 -6.16 6.49 6.88
C ASP A 189 -7.02 7.75 7.14
N GLN A 190 -6.50 8.70 7.91
CA GLN A 190 -7.17 9.98 8.21
C GLN A 190 -7.47 10.76 6.92
N GLY A 191 -8.70 11.25 6.79
CA GLY A 191 -9.21 11.90 5.57
C GLY A 191 -9.55 10.95 4.41
N LEU A 192 -9.12 9.67 4.47
CA LEU A 192 -9.31 8.69 3.41
C LEU A 192 -10.47 7.71 3.65
N THR A 193 -11.06 7.67 4.84
CA THR A 193 -12.12 6.70 5.17
C THR A 193 -13.54 7.25 4.97
N SER A 194 -13.69 8.57 4.88
CA SER A 194 -14.96 9.28 4.75
C SER A 194 -15.28 9.66 3.30
N LEU A 195 -15.38 8.65 2.42
CA LEU A 195 -15.80 8.85 1.02
C LEU A 195 -17.33 8.85 0.90
N GLY A 196 -17.91 10.04 0.75
CA GLY A 196 -19.30 10.22 0.31
C GLY A 196 -19.43 9.99 -1.19
N HIS A 197 -20.51 9.34 -1.64
CA HIS A 197 -20.77 9.12 -3.06
C HIS A 197 -22.26 9.10 -3.38
N VAL A 198 -22.60 9.51 -4.61
CA VAL A 198 -23.93 9.43 -5.20
C VAL A 198 -23.78 8.93 -6.63
N PHE A 199 -24.13 7.66 -6.85
CA PHE A 199 -24.11 7.03 -8.18
C PHE A 199 -25.54 6.78 -8.62
N GLU A 200 -26.01 7.59 -9.57
CA GLU A 200 -27.39 7.53 -10.04
C GLU A 200 -27.73 6.15 -10.62
N ASP A 201 -28.78 5.51 -10.10
CA ASP A 201 -29.32 4.23 -10.59
C ASP A 201 -28.29 3.08 -10.59
N PHE A 202 -27.24 3.19 -9.78
CA PHE A 202 -26.24 2.16 -9.60
C PHE A 202 -26.56 1.30 -8.37
N THR A 203 -26.57 -0.02 -8.56
CA THR A 203 -26.73 -0.98 -7.47
C THR A 203 -25.40 -1.70 -7.24
N PRO A 204 -24.73 -1.50 -6.09
CA PRO A 204 -23.47 -2.16 -5.80
C PRO A 204 -23.68 -3.66 -5.51
N THR A 205 -22.70 -4.49 -5.86
CA THR A 205 -22.71 -5.93 -5.55
C THR A 205 -22.47 -6.21 -4.06
N SER A 206 -21.83 -5.29 -3.35
CA SER A 206 -21.63 -5.33 -1.90
C SER A 206 -22.35 -4.16 -1.22
N SER A 207 -22.88 -4.38 -0.02
CA SER A 207 -23.45 -3.33 0.83
C SER A 207 -22.41 -2.58 1.67
N SER A 208 -21.14 -3.01 1.65
CA SER A 208 -20.04 -2.33 2.34
C SER A 208 -19.44 -1.22 1.47
N SER A 209 -19.10 -0.08 2.08
CA SER A 209 -18.29 0.94 1.41
C SER A 209 -16.93 0.36 0.98
N PRO A 210 -16.38 0.77 -0.17
CA PRO A 210 -15.08 0.28 -0.62
C PRO A 210 -13.96 0.81 0.27
N ALA A 211 -12.95 -0.04 0.50
CA ALA A 211 -11.72 0.37 1.16
C ALA A 211 -10.85 1.21 0.21
N VAL A 212 -10.14 2.19 0.78
CA VAL A 212 -9.09 2.92 0.05
C VAL A 212 -7.89 2.01 -0.22
N MET A 213 -7.30 2.12 -1.40
CA MET A 213 -6.11 1.36 -1.80
C MET A 213 -5.02 2.25 -2.39
N PRO A 214 -3.79 2.26 -1.85
CA PRO A 214 -3.38 1.55 -0.64
C PRO A 214 -3.98 2.18 0.63
N LEU A 215 -4.16 1.38 1.69
CA LEU A 215 -4.54 1.88 3.01
C LEU A 215 -3.28 2.36 3.75
N PRO A 216 -3.12 3.66 4.03
CA PRO A 216 -1.89 4.15 4.65
C PRO A 216 -1.79 3.75 6.12
N THR A 217 -0.61 3.31 6.53
CA THR A 217 -0.28 2.94 7.92
C THR A 217 1.15 3.36 8.25
N GLU A 218 1.55 3.30 9.52
CA GLU A 218 2.95 3.61 9.91
C GLU A 218 3.98 2.70 9.23
N GLN A 219 3.60 1.46 8.91
CA GLN A 219 4.47 0.47 8.25
C GLN A 219 4.42 0.55 6.72
N SER A 220 3.35 1.15 6.17
CA SER A 220 3.15 1.37 4.74
C SER A 220 2.58 2.77 4.50
N PRO A 221 3.43 3.81 4.55
CA PRO A 221 3.02 5.19 4.33
C PRO A 221 2.46 5.39 2.93
N LEU A 222 1.49 6.29 2.77
CA LEU A 222 1.23 6.91 1.48
C LEU A 222 2.21 8.07 1.31
N HIS A 223 3.20 7.88 0.45
CA HIS A 223 4.25 8.86 0.26
C HIS A 223 3.73 10.18 -0.32
N THR A 224 4.47 11.28 -0.09
CA THR A 224 4.24 12.55 -0.77
C THR A 224 4.11 12.38 -2.29
N GLY A 225 3.02 12.90 -2.88
CA GLY A 225 2.72 12.73 -4.30
C GLY A 225 2.10 11.36 -4.64
N GLY A 226 1.82 10.55 -3.64
CA GLY A 226 1.22 9.23 -3.79
C GLY A 226 -0.23 9.28 -4.25
N ALA A 227 -0.65 8.23 -4.94
CA ALA A 227 -2.03 8.06 -5.41
C ALA A 227 -2.74 6.96 -4.60
N PHE A 228 -4.06 7.08 -4.51
CA PHE A 228 -4.94 6.11 -3.87
C PHE A 228 -6.23 5.95 -4.69
N THR A 229 -6.98 4.87 -4.46
CA THR A 229 -8.19 4.56 -5.22
C THR A 229 -9.29 3.94 -4.37
N TYR A 230 -10.53 4.09 -4.82
CA TYR A 230 -11.70 3.37 -4.32
C TYR A 230 -12.38 2.65 -5.48
N THR A 231 -12.73 1.38 -5.30
CA THR A 231 -13.32 0.56 -6.36
C THR A 231 -14.70 0.06 -5.95
N PHE A 232 -15.72 0.40 -6.73
CA PHE A 232 -17.09 -0.02 -6.56
C PHE A 232 -17.49 -0.97 -7.69
N THR A 233 -18.00 -2.15 -7.37
CA THR A 233 -18.53 -3.10 -8.36
C THR A 233 -20.05 -3.15 -8.23
N GLY A 234 -20.77 -3.21 -9.34
CA GLY A 234 -22.24 -3.14 -9.35
C GLY A 234 -22.81 -3.19 -10.77
N SER A 235 -24.04 -2.72 -10.94
CA SER A 235 -24.70 -2.61 -12.25
C SER A 235 -25.68 -1.43 -12.25
N PHE A 236 -25.92 -0.84 -13.43
CA PHE A 236 -26.97 0.17 -13.59
C PHE A 236 -28.33 -0.45 -13.90
N GLY A 237 -29.40 0.06 -13.29
CA GLY A 237 -30.75 -0.48 -13.46
C GLY A 237 -31.41 -0.14 -14.80
N SER A 238 -31.08 1.02 -15.38
CA SER A 238 -31.71 1.51 -16.60
C SER A 238 -30.75 2.28 -17.52
N ALA A 239 -31.10 2.33 -18.80
CA ALA A 239 -30.38 3.09 -19.81
C ALA A 239 -30.51 4.61 -19.62
N GLY A 240 -29.59 5.35 -20.23
CA GLY A 240 -29.54 6.81 -20.23
C GLY A 240 -28.25 7.37 -19.62
N ALA A 241 -28.11 8.69 -19.68
CA ALA A 241 -27.03 9.39 -18.99
C ALA A 241 -27.23 9.28 -17.48
N LYS A 242 -26.16 8.90 -16.76
CA LYS A 242 -26.11 8.80 -15.30
C LYS A 242 -25.01 9.71 -14.79
N THR A 243 -25.28 10.40 -13.68
CA THR A 243 -24.28 11.23 -13.01
C THR A 243 -23.71 10.48 -11.81
N LEU A 244 -22.38 10.43 -11.74
CA LEU A 244 -21.63 9.83 -10.65
C LEU A 244 -20.86 10.93 -9.94
N THR A 245 -21.05 11.06 -8.63
CA THR A 245 -20.32 12.02 -7.80
C THR A 245 -19.68 11.32 -6.62
N ALA A 246 -18.44 11.68 -6.32
CA ALA A 246 -17.74 11.26 -5.12
C ALA A 246 -17.11 12.49 -4.44
N THR A 247 -17.11 12.50 -3.11
CA THR A 247 -16.53 13.54 -2.28
C THR A 247 -15.78 12.87 -1.15
N LEU A 248 -14.51 13.21 -1.02
CA LEU A 248 -13.62 12.70 0.01
C LEU A 248 -13.64 13.62 1.23
N ASP A 249 -13.14 13.09 2.34
CA ASP A 249 -13.05 13.75 3.63
C ASP A 249 -14.31 14.47 4.09
N THR A 250 -15.48 13.84 3.92
CA THR A 250 -16.77 14.50 4.20
C THR A 250 -16.97 14.88 5.67
N ASN A 251 -16.15 14.30 6.56
CA ASN A 251 -16.16 14.58 8.00
C ASN A 251 -15.14 15.64 8.41
N ASN A 252 -14.27 16.09 7.49
CA ASN A 252 -13.13 16.96 7.77
C ASN A 252 -12.22 16.37 8.88
N ASP A 253 -11.83 15.11 8.65
CA ASP A 253 -10.95 14.33 9.53
C ASP A 253 -9.47 14.70 9.29
N LEU A 254 -9.11 15.23 8.11
CA LEU A 254 -7.80 15.76 7.78
C LEU A 254 -7.89 17.23 7.38
N HIS A 255 -7.17 18.12 8.07
CA HIS A 255 -7.16 19.53 7.69
C HIS A 255 -6.29 19.77 6.46
N GLU A 256 -6.89 20.29 5.39
CA GLU A 256 -6.29 20.34 4.05
C GLU A 256 -5.91 21.76 3.60
N SER A 257 -5.02 21.86 2.61
CA SER A 257 -4.68 23.17 2.01
C SER A 257 -5.83 23.75 1.19
N ALA A 258 -6.65 22.88 0.61
CA ALA A 258 -7.89 23.20 -0.05
C ALA A 258 -8.95 22.16 0.37
N GLU A 259 -10.02 22.64 0.99
CA GLU A 259 -11.10 21.78 1.51
C GLU A 259 -12.22 21.56 0.46
N THR A 260 -12.00 22.00 -0.78
CA THR A 260 -13.05 22.08 -1.82
C THR A 260 -12.71 21.35 -3.12
N ASP A 261 -11.51 20.79 -3.24
CA ASP A 261 -10.99 20.08 -4.43
C ASP A 261 -10.91 18.55 -4.22
N ASN A 262 -11.53 18.07 -3.15
CA ASN A 262 -11.67 16.67 -2.80
C ASN A 262 -12.96 16.05 -3.37
N ALA A 263 -13.55 16.63 -4.42
CA ALA A 263 -14.77 16.15 -5.08
C ALA A 263 -14.58 15.92 -6.59
N VAL A 264 -15.20 14.87 -7.11
CA VAL A 264 -15.18 14.53 -8.54
C VAL A 264 -16.58 14.15 -9.02
N THR A 265 -16.96 14.64 -10.19
CA THR A 265 -18.21 14.30 -10.87
C THR A 265 -17.92 13.82 -12.29
N ARG A 266 -18.58 12.73 -12.70
CA ARG A 266 -18.49 12.17 -14.04
C ARG A 266 -19.87 11.77 -14.55
N ALA A 267 -20.15 12.10 -15.81
CA ALA A 267 -21.30 11.54 -16.53
C ALA A 267 -20.89 10.24 -17.22
N VAL A 268 -21.77 9.23 -17.20
CA VAL A 268 -21.63 7.99 -17.96
C VAL A 268 -22.92 7.72 -18.73
N ASN A 269 -22.81 7.19 -19.96
CA ASN A 269 -23.98 6.76 -20.72
C ASN A 269 -24.16 5.25 -20.59
N VAL A 270 -25.37 4.85 -20.20
CA VAL A 270 -25.77 3.44 -20.08
C VAL A 270 -26.67 3.08 -21.25
N ALA A 271 -26.30 2.07 -22.03
CA ALA A 271 -27.10 1.55 -23.13
C ALA A 271 -28.23 0.64 -22.64
N ALA A 272 -29.31 0.56 -23.42
CA ALA A 272 -30.37 -0.40 -23.17
C ALA A 272 -29.90 -1.82 -23.50
N PRO A 273 -30.31 -2.84 -22.72
CA PRO A 273 -30.02 -4.22 -23.06
C PRO A 273 -30.67 -4.55 -24.40
N THR A 274 -29.88 -5.06 -25.35
CA THR A 274 -30.39 -5.44 -26.66
C THR A 274 -31.32 -6.62 -26.51
N SER A 275 -32.61 -6.40 -26.76
CA SER A 275 -33.57 -7.49 -26.89
C SER A 275 -33.32 -8.18 -28.23
N ASP A 276 -32.51 -9.24 -28.24
CA ASP A 276 -32.33 -10.03 -29.44
C ASP A 276 -33.58 -10.89 -29.67
N THR A 277 -34.49 -10.36 -30.49
CA THR A 277 -35.55 -11.14 -31.12
C THR A 277 -35.63 -10.79 -32.60
N ASN A 278 -34.82 -11.42 -33.47
CA ASN A 278 -35.34 -12.10 -34.67
C ASN A 278 -34.31 -12.86 -35.53
N PRO A 279 -34.76 -13.89 -36.29
CA PRO A 279 -33.94 -14.85 -37.05
C PRO A 279 -33.46 -14.31 -38.42
N PRO A 280 -32.56 -15.02 -39.15
CA PRO A 280 -31.88 -14.46 -40.32
C PRO A 280 -32.70 -14.58 -41.62
N GLY A 281 -32.68 -13.53 -42.46
CA GLY A 281 -33.12 -13.60 -43.86
C GLY A 281 -33.22 -12.27 -44.61
N ASP A 282 -32.36 -12.14 -45.63
CA ASP A 282 -32.53 -11.49 -46.95
C ASP A 282 -32.91 -9.98 -47.11
N ASP A 283 -31.88 -9.24 -47.56
CA ASP A 283 -31.78 -8.48 -48.83
C ASP A 283 -32.31 -7.03 -48.98
N ILE A 284 -31.49 -6.24 -49.71
CA ILE A 284 -31.72 -4.94 -50.39
C ILE A 284 -31.45 -3.62 -49.62
N ALA A 285 -30.34 -2.95 -50.00
CA ALA A 285 -30.01 -1.51 -49.83
C ALA A 285 -30.86 -0.62 -50.79
N PRO A 286 -31.03 0.73 -50.65
CA PRO A 286 -30.02 1.71 -50.18
C PRO A 286 -30.54 2.96 -49.42
N ASP A 287 -29.59 3.83 -49.07
CA ASP A 287 -29.67 5.25 -48.69
C ASP A 287 -30.45 5.69 -47.44
N GLY A 288 -29.70 6.28 -46.50
CA GLY A 288 -30.24 7.07 -45.39
C GLY A 288 -29.13 7.44 -44.43
N GLU A 289 -28.72 8.71 -44.48
CA GLU A 289 -27.71 9.35 -43.64
C GLU A 289 -27.75 8.88 -42.17
N THR A 290 -26.61 8.39 -41.69
CA THR A 290 -26.37 8.16 -40.25
C THR A 290 -26.23 9.51 -39.55
N PRO A 291 -26.99 9.79 -38.47
CA PRO A 291 -26.75 10.95 -37.63
C PRO A 291 -25.36 10.84 -36.98
N GLU A 292 -24.56 11.89 -37.11
CA GLU A 292 -23.29 12.06 -36.42
C GLU A 292 -23.45 11.86 -34.91
N ASP A 293 -22.78 10.84 -34.38
CA ASP A 293 -22.57 10.60 -32.96
C ASP A 293 -21.59 11.65 -32.42
N THR A 294 -22.01 12.39 -31.40
CA THR A 294 -21.19 13.41 -30.76
C THR A 294 -20.80 12.93 -29.36
N GLY A 295 -19.58 12.40 -29.25
CA GLY A 295 -18.75 12.71 -28.08
C GLY A 295 -18.19 11.59 -27.20
N SER A 296 -17.95 10.37 -27.70
CA SER A 296 -16.90 9.51 -27.11
C SER A 296 -15.71 9.45 -28.07
N VAL A 297 -14.63 10.14 -27.72
CA VAL A 297 -13.40 10.14 -28.52
C VAL A 297 -12.84 8.72 -28.50
N SER A 298 -12.95 8.02 -29.61
CA SER A 298 -12.38 6.69 -29.83
C SER A 298 -10.85 6.73 -29.64
N GLN A 299 -10.24 5.58 -29.34
CA GLN A 299 -8.77 5.40 -29.28
C GLN A 299 -8.07 6.07 -30.48
N ASP A 300 -8.67 5.97 -31.66
CA ASP A 300 -8.17 6.51 -32.91
C ASP A 300 -8.26 8.04 -32.94
N GLU A 301 -9.39 8.62 -32.51
CA GLU A 301 -9.55 10.07 -32.42
C GLU A 301 -8.62 10.68 -31.37
N TRP A 302 -8.37 10.00 -30.25
CA TRP A 302 -7.42 10.45 -29.23
C TRP A 302 -5.97 10.38 -29.72
N THR A 303 -5.61 9.26 -30.37
CA THR A 303 -4.28 9.09 -30.96
C THR A 303 -4.02 10.13 -32.03
N GLU A 304 -5.02 10.45 -32.85
CA GLU A 304 -4.90 11.46 -33.90
C GLU A 304 -4.87 12.88 -33.35
N GLN A 305 -5.65 13.16 -32.29
CA GLN A 305 -5.56 14.42 -31.56
C GLN A 305 -4.15 14.61 -30.98
N GLU A 306 -3.61 13.62 -30.28
CA GLU A 306 -2.27 13.70 -29.71
C GLU A 306 -1.18 13.77 -30.79
N ARG A 307 -1.38 13.10 -31.93
CA ARG A 307 -0.51 13.24 -33.12
C ARG A 307 -0.46 14.68 -33.62
N GLY A 308 -1.60 15.38 -33.62
CA GLY A 308 -1.70 16.81 -33.98
C GLY A 308 -1.02 17.75 -32.98
N LEU A 309 -0.83 17.32 -31.72
CA LEU A 309 -0.19 18.10 -30.66
C LEU A 309 1.34 17.95 -30.60
N VAL A 310 1.90 17.04 -31.41
CA VAL A 310 3.36 16.85 -31.49
C VAL A 310 4.02 18.11 -32.05
N SER A 311 4.81 18.79 -31.21
CA SER A 311 5.42 20.09 -31.51
C SER A 311 6.79 19.99 -32.20
N GLY A 312 7.28 18.76 -32.38
CA GLY A 312 8.54 18.44 -33.05
C GLY A 312 9.20 17.24 -32.39
N VAL A 313 9.61 16.24 -33.19
CA VAL A 313 10.18 14.99 -32.67
C VAL A 313 11.63 15.22 -32.21
N ASP A 314 11.89 15.03 -30.93
CA ASP A 314 13.22 14.97 -30.36
C ASP A 314 13.70 13.52 -30.34
N ALA A 315 14.51 13.15 -31.34
CA ALA A 315 15.06 11.80 -31.46
C ALA A 315 15.95 11.41 -30.27
N THR A 316 16.61 12.36 -29.59
CA THR A 316 17.45 12.07 -28.43
C THR A 316 16.60 11.71 -27.22
N LEU A 317 15.51 12.46 -27.01
CA LEU A 317 14.53 12.18 -25.96
C LEU A 317 13.84 10.83 -26.20
N ALA A 318 13.35 10.60 -27.42
CA ALA A 318 12.69 9.35 -27.79
C ALA A 318 13.64 8.14 -27.59
N GLN A 319 14.90 8.28 -28.01
CA GLN A 319 15.92 7.24 -27.81
C GLN A 319 16.21 6.98 -26.32
N ARG A 320 16.22 8.03 -25.49
CA ARG A 320 16.44 7.91 -24.04
C ARG A 320 15.27 7.19 -23.35
N LEU A 321 14.05 7.42 -23.83
CA LEU A 321 12.82 6.83 -23.29
C LEU A 321 12.44 5.51 -23.96
N ARG A 322 13.29 4.98 -24.86
CA ARG A 322 13.00 3.73 -25.57
C ARG A 322 12.66 2.59 -24.61
N GLY A 323 11.59 1.89 -24.92
CA GLY A 323 11.08 0.77 -24.15
C GLY A 323 10.53 1.12 -22.77
N GLN A 324 10.46 2.41 -22.43
CA GLN A 324 9.77 2.86 -21.22
C GLN A 324 8.27 2.87 -21.44
N ILE A 325 7.57 2.68 -20.34
CA ILE A 325 6.16 2.98 -20.24
C ILE A 325 6.08 4.33 -19.55
N LEU A 326 5.35 5.26 -20.15
CA LEU A 326 5.25 6.64 -19.72
C LEU A 326 3.84 6.87 -19.20
N LEU A 327 3.76 7.58 -18.08
CA LEU A 327 2.48 8.00 -17.52
C LEU A 327 2.39 9.51 -17.60
N GLN A 328 1.38 10.00 -18.30
CA GLN A 328 1.14 11.43 -18.45
C GLN A 328 0.62 12.01 -17.13
N VAL A 329 1.43 12.86 -16.48
CA VAL A 329 1.11 13.36 -15.11
C VAL A 329 0.36 14.69 -15.09
N GLU A 330 0.18 15.31 -16.26
CA GLU A 330 -0.45 16.64 -16.42
C GLU A 330 -1.81 16.57 -17.13
N GLU A 331 -2.39 15.38 -17.33
CA GLU A 331 -3.72 15.15 -17.93
C GLU A 331 -4.45 14.00 -17.20
N HIS A 332 -5.05 13.03 -17.91
CA HIS A 332 -5.90 11.98 -17.32
C HIS A 332 -5.12 10.74 -16.87
N GLY A 333 -3.79 10.78 -16.88
CA GLY A 333 -2.97 9.60 -16.57
C GLY A 333 -2.93 8.62 -17.74
N GLU A 334 -2.86 9.11 -18.97
CA GLU A 334 -2.73 8.30 -20.17
C GLU A 334 -1.40 7.53 -20.11
N ALA A 335 -1.45 6.22 -20.37
CA ALA A 335 -0.28 5.36 -20.42
C ALA A 335 0.22 5.23 -21.86
N TRP A 336 1.53 5.37 -22.06
CA TRP A 336 2.16 5.34 -23.37
C TRP A 336 3.35 4.41 -23.37
N TYR A 337 3.42 3.44 -24.28
CA TYR A 337 4.61 2.61 -24.47
C TYR A 337 5.48 3.18 -25.58
N VAL A 338 6.74 3.50 -25.28
CA VAL A 338 7.71 3.91 -26.31
C VAL A 338 8.35 2.66 -26.88
N ARG A 339 7.94 2.24 -28.08
CA ARG A 339 8.39 0.97 -28.63
C ARG A 339 9.89 1.05 -29.01
N PRO A 340 10.72 0.07 -28.61
CA PRO A 340 12.16 0.08 -28.91
C PRO A 340 12.53 0.09 -30.40
N ASP A 341 11.67 -0.47 -31.26
CA ASP A 341 11.97 -0.68 -32.68
C ASP A 341 11.91 0.61 -33.53
N ASP A 342 11.02 1.53 -33.18
CA ASP A 342 10.79 2.78 -33.92
C ASP A 342 10.95 4.04 -33.05
N ASN A 343 11.03 3.90 -31.73
CA ASN A 343 11.01 4.99 -30.74
C ASN A 343 9.74 5.85 -30.81
N GLU A 344 8.64 5.30 -31.33
CA GLU A 344 7.33 5.94 -31.32
C GLU A 344 6.58 5.57 -30.04
N LYS A 345 5.75 6.49 -29.55
CA LYS A 345 4.88 6.26 -28.40
C LYS A 345 3.53 5.72 -28.85
N TYR A 346 3.05 4.71 -28.15
CA TYR A 346 1.81 4.01 -28.46
C TYR A 346 0.86 4.10 -27.27
N TYR A 347 -0.36 4.57 -27.53
CA TYR A 347 -1.33 4.82 -26.47
C TYR A 347 -1.94 3.53 -25.95
N MET A 348 -1.91 3.33 -24.65
CA MET A 348 -2.51 2.21 -23.94
C MET A 348 -3.72 2.71 -23.15
N SER A 349 -4.90 2.74 -23.78
CA SER A 349 -6.13 3.24 -23.15
C SER A 349 -6.62 2.39 -21.99
N ASP A 350 -6.48 1.07 -22.10
CA ASP A 350 -7.05 0.09 -21.19
C ASP A 350 -6.33 -1.26 -21.29
N GLY A 351 -6.75 -2.21 -20.45
CA GLY A 351 -6.22 -3.56 -20.44
C GLY A 351 -6.45 -4.33 -21.74
N GLY A 352 -7.55 -4.09 -22.44
CA GLY A 352 -7.84 -4.70 -23.74
C GLY A 352 -6.81 -4.28 -24.78
N VAL A 353 -6.60 -2.97 -24.94
CA VAL A 353 -5.57 -2.43 -25.86
C VAL A 353 -4.17 -2.85 -25.44
N ALA A 354 -3.88 -2.82 -24.14
CA ALA A 354 -2.61 -3.31 -23.61
C ALA A 354 -2.37 -4.77 -24.05
N TYR A 355 -3.36 -5.66 -23.89
CA TYR A 355 -3.27 -7.05 -24.30
C TYR A 355 -3.00 -7.23 -25.79
N GLN A 356 -3.68 -6.45 -26.64
CA GLN A 356 -3.45 -6.49 -28.07
C GLN A 356 -2.04 -5.99 -28.44
N MET A 357 -1.55 -4.95 -27.76
CA MET A 357 -0.16 -4.49 -27.90
C MET A 357 0.84 -5.55 -27.46
N LEU A 358 0.57 -6.28 -26.38
CA LEU A 358 1.47 -7.36 -25.93
C LEU A 358 1.67 -8.40 -27.03
N ARG A 359 0.58 -8.76 -27.72
CA ARG A 359 0.61 -9.72 -28.83
C ARG A 359 1.24 -9.15 -30.10
N ALA A 360 0.96 -7.89 -30.42
CA ALA A 360 1.41 -7.25 -31.65
C ALA A 360 2.89 -6.83 -31.60
N PHE A 361 3.36 -6.35 -30.45
CA PHE A 361 4.73 -5.86 -30.25
C PHE A 361 5.64 -6.90 -29.59
N GLY A 362 5.08 -8.02 -29.16
CA GLY A 362 5.80 -9.06 -28.46
C GLY A 362 6.84 -9.76 -29.33
N LEU A 363 8.09 -9.74 -28.89
CA LEU A 363 9.17 -10.51 -29.48
C LEU A 363 9.12 -11.95 -28.96
N GLY A 364 9.04 -12.93 -29.86
CA GLY A 364 9.09 -14.34 -29.49
C GLY A 364 10.41 -14.71 -28.78
N ILE A 365 10.32 -15.41 -27.64
CA ILE A 365 11.46 -15.89 -26.87
C ILE A 365 11.30 -17.36 -26.46
N THR A 366 12.43 -18.09 -26.45
CA THR A 366 12.48 -19.49 -26.00
C THR A 366 12.49 -19.57 -24.47
N ASN A 367 12.04 -20.68 -23.89
CA ASN A 367 12.07 -20.87 -22.42
C ASN A 367 13.52 -20.80 -21.90
N ALA A 368 14.47 -21.34 -22.66
CA ALA A 368 15.89 -21.36 -22.31
C ALA A 368 16.52 -19.96 -22.29
N ASP A 369 16.12 -19.06 -23.18
CA ASP A 369 16.60 -17.68 -23.18
C ASP A 369 15.84 -16.82 -22.18
N LEU A 370 14.53 -17.04 -22.04
CA LEU A 370 13.71 -16.36 -21.04
C LEU A 370 14.28 -16.58 -19.65
N ALA A 371 14.58 -17.83 -19.28
CA ALA A 371 15.16 -18.22 -17.98
C ALA A 371 16.45 -17.47 -17.60
N LYS A 372 17.19 -16.91 -18.57
CA LYS A 372 18.42 -16.12 -18.34
C LYS A 372 18.15 -14.65 -18.00
N ILE A 373 16.89 -14.23 -17.96
CA ILE A 373 16.46 -12.87 -17.60
C ILE A 373 15.87 -12.93 -16.18
N PRO A 374 16.37 -12.17 -15.19
CA PRO A 374 15.87 -12.27 -13.82
C PRO A 374 14.39 -11.90 -13.72
N VAL A 375 13.63 -12.57 -12.85
CA VAL A 375 12.20 -12.28 -12.64
C VAL A 375 12.03 -11.09 -11.71
N GLY A 376 11.06 -10.23 -12.02
CA GLY A 376 10.61 -9.13 -11.18
C GLY A 376 9.23 -9.43 -10.61
N LEU A 377 9.02 -9.01 -9.37
CA LEU A 377 7.73 -9.02 -8.70
C LEU A 377 7.36 -7.59 -8.34
N GLU A 378 6.14 -7.19 -8.67
CA GLU A 378 5.59 -5.88 -8.29
C GLU A 378 4.62 -6.10 -7.12
N THR A 379 5.10 -5.94 -5.90
CA THR A 379 4.36 -6.27 -4.67
C THR A 379 3.14 -5.37 -4.43
N ARG A 380 3.06 -4.22 -5.13
CA ARG A 380 1.87 -3.36 -5.12
C ARG A 380 0.70 -3.96 -5.90
N PHE A 381 0.97 -4.90 -6.80
CA PHE A 381 -0.06 -5.65 -7.51
C PHE A 381 -0.48 -6.86 -6.66
N ALA A 382 -1.57 -6.72 -5.91
CA ALA A 382 -2.12 -7.80 -5.10
C ALA A 382 -2.71 -8.89 -6.00
N ASP A 383 -2.14 -10.09 -5.90
CA ASP A 383 -2.58 -11.29 -6.60
C ASP A 383 -2.67 -12.43 -5.58
N THR A 384 -3.40 -13.49 -5.92
CA THR A 384 -3.52 -14.65 -5.01
C THR A 384 -2.17 -15.34 -4.88
N ASP A 385 -1.79 -15.66 -3.64
CA ASP A 385 -0.61 -16.45 -3.24
C ASP A 385 -1.16 -17.54 -2.31
N SER A 386 -1.32 -18.75 -2.85
CA SER A 386 -2.12 -19.82 -2.25
C SER A 386 -1.36 -20.61 -1.18
N ASP A 387 -0.03 -20.63 -1.20
CA ASP A 387 0.82 -21.27 -0.19
C ASP A 387 1.57 -20.28 0.73
N GLY A 388 1.57 -18.99 0.39
CA GLY A 388 2.10 -17.91 1.21
C GLY A 388 3.62 -17.81 1.20
N ASP A 389 4.27 -18.31 0.16
CA ASP A 389 5.73 -18.30 0.03
C ASP A 389 6.30 -16.98 -0.54
N GLY A 390 5.39 -16.07 -0.95
CA GLY A 390 5.70 -14.76 -1.52
C GLY A 390 5.71 -14.70 -3.04
N LEU A 391 5.36 -15.79 -3.74
CA LEU A 391 5.23 -15.87 -5.19
C LEU A 391 3.75 -16.05 -5.57
N PRO A 392 3.12 -15.11 -6.30
CA PRO A 392 1.70 -15.25 -6.59
C PRO A 392 1.37 -16.35 -7.60
N ASP A 393 0.24 -17.04 -7.44
CA ASP A 393 -0.27 -18.18 -8.23
C ASP A 393 -0.13 -17.99 -9.74
N LYS A 394 -0.35 -16.75 -10.21
CA LYS A 394 -0.26 -16.44 -11.64
C LYS A 394 1.18 -16.29 -12.10
N LEU A 395 2.06 -15.70 -11.31
CA LEU A 395 3.48 -15.65 -11.62
C LEU A 395 4.05 -17.07 -11.64
N GLU A 396 3.64 -17.91 -10.69
CA GLU A 396 3.97 -19.34 -10.62
C GLU A 396 3.54 -20.12 -11.86
N GLU A 397 2.34 -19.87 -12.39
CA GLU A 397 1.91 -20.42 -13.68
C GLU A 397 2.89 -20.08 -14.81
N GLY A 398 3.44 -18.86 -14.83
CA GLY A 398 4.45 -18.43 -15.80
C GLY A 398 5.86 -18.97 -15.54
N LEU A 399 6.16 -19.37 -14.30
CA LEU A 399 7.44 -19.96 -13.90
C LEU A 399 7.42 -21.50 -13.91
N ALA A 400 6.25 -22.09 -14.14
CA ALA A 400 6.00 -23.52 -14.09
C ALA A 400 6.24 -24.16 -12.71
N THR A 401 5.92 -23.41 -11.64
CA THR A 401 5.85 -23.89 -10.25
C THR A 401 4.41 -24.23 -9.87
N TYR A 402 4.19 -24.76 -8.67
CA TYR A 402 2.91 -25.25 -8.18
C TYR A 402 2.29 -24.29 -7.15
N PRO A 403 1.16 -23.62 -7.47
CA PRO A 403 0.63 -22.56 -6.60
C PRO A 403 0.24 -22.91 -5.16
N ALA A 404 0.14 -24.18 -4.83
CA ALA A 404 -0.28 -24.62 -3.51
C ALA A 404 0.84 -25.39 -2.78
N ASP A 405 2.06 -25.30 -3.28
CA ASP A 405 3.22 -26.03 -2.81
C ASP A 405 4.45 -25.13 -2.79
N SER A 406 4.81 -24.69 -1.58
CA SER A 406 5.81 -23.64 -1.38
C SER A 406 7.22 -24.01 -1.86
N ASP A 407 7.50 -25.28 -2.13
CA ASP A 407 8.81 -25.82 -2.53
C ASP A 407 8.58 -26.84 -3.66
N SER A 408 8.39 -26.35 -4.89
CA SER A 408 7.88 -27.15 -6.01
C SER A 408 8.82 -28.27 -6.47
N ASP A 409 10.11 -28.19 -6.13
CA ASP A 409 11.10 -29.21 -6.48
C ASP A 409 11.66 -30.01 -5.29
N ASP A 410 11.07 -29.81 -4.10
CA ASP A 410 11.37 -30.49 -2.83
C ASP A 410 12.88 -30.40 -2.44
N ASP A 411 13.57 -29.30 -2.78
CA ASP A 411 15.00 -29.13 -2.50
C ASP A 411 15.30 -28.48 -1.13
N GLY A 412 14.25 -28.03 -0.43
CA GLY A 412 14.29 -27.45 0.90
C GLY A 412 14.34 -25.91 0.92
N VAL A 413 14.10 -25.25 -0.22
CA VAL A 413 14.02 -23.79 -0.37
C VAL A 413 12.72 -23.43 -1.05
N SER A 414 12.01 -22.39 -0.58
CA SER A 414 10.74 -22.04 -1.20
C SER A 414 10.90 -21.37 -2.57
N ASP A 415 9.95 -21.58 -3.48
CA ASP A 415 9.97 -21.06 -4.85
C ASP A 415 10.17 -19.53 -4.87
N GLY A 416 9.43 -18.82 -4.01
CA GLY A 416 9.55 -17.38 -3.81
C GLY A 416 10.96 -16.96 -3.33
N THR A 417 11.56 -17.72 -2.42
CA THR A 417 12.94 -17.47 -1.95
C THR A 417 13.94 -17.69 -3.06
N GLU A 418 13.76 -18.74 -3.86
CA GLU A 418 14.61 -19.06 -4.99
C GLU A 418 14.59 -17.98 -6.06
N VAL A 419 13.40 -17.52 -6.45
CA VAL A 419 13.19 -16.53 -7.51
C VAL A 419 13.62 -15.13 -7.06
N LEU A 420 13.26 -14.71 -5.84
CA LEU A 420 13.41 -13.32 -5.40
C LEU A 420 14.73 -13.04 -4.68
N ALA A 421 15.30 -14.03 -3.98
CA ALA A 421 16.51 -13.86 -3.16
C ALA A 421 17.73 -14.62 -3.69
N ASN A 422 17.58 -15.88 -4.09
CA ASN A 422 18.72 -16.76 -4.36
C ASN A 422 19.12 -16.83 -5.85
N SER A 423 18.23 -16.44 -6.77
CA SER A 423 18.38 -16.65 -8.21
C SER A 423 18.66 -18.12 -8.56
N THR A 424 17.97 -19.02 -7.87
CA THR A 424 17.95 -20.47 -8.14
C THR A 424 16.67 -20.84 -8.89
N ASN A 425 16.59 -22.08 -9.37
CA ASN A 425 15.53 -22.50 -10.26
C ASN A 425 14.40 -23.16 -9.46
N PRO A 426 13.20 -22.55 -9.38
CA PRO A 426 12.11 -23.01 -8.50
C PRO A 426 11.39 -24.28 -8.97
N SER A 427 11.88 -24.93 -10.02
CA SER A 427 11.25 -26.16 -10.55
C SER A 427 12.30 -27.21 -10.92
N GLY A 428 13.49 -27.11 -10.34
CA GLY A 428 14.54 -28.10 -10.49
C GLY A 428 15.91 -27.60 -10.09
N THR A 429 16.85 -28.52 -9.90
CA THR A 429 18.15 -28.20 -9.31
C THR A 429 18.99 -27.12 -10.03
N GLY A 430 19.53 -26.18 -9.26
CA GLY A 430 20.69 -25.35 -9.64
C GLY A 430 20.42 -23.84 -9.75
N LYS A 431 21.49 -23.06 -10.00
CA LYS A 431 21.39 -21.60 -10.17
C LYS A 431 20.93 -21.21 -11.56
N LEU A 432 20.00 -20.27 -11.65
CA LEU A 432 19.68 -19.60 -12.92
C LEU A 432 20.90 -18.76 -13.35
N THR A 433 21.38 -19.01 -14.57
CA THR A 433 22.49 -18.23 -15.12
C THR A 433 21.94 -17.01 -15.86
N THR A 434 22.10 -15.84 -15.27
CA THR A 434 21.73 -14.57 -15.89
C THR A 434 22.68 -14.22 -17.03
N ASP A 435 22.13 -13.91 -18.21
CA ASP A 435 22.91 -13.42 -19.35
C ASP A 435 22.73 -11.90 -19.48
N SER A 436 23.70 -11.14 -18.97
CA SER A 436 23.64 -9.67 -19.00
C SER A 436 23.62 -9.09 -20.41
N ALA A 437 24.21 -9.76 -21.41
CA ALA A 437 24.18 -9.28 -22.79
C ALA A 437 22.79 -9.45 -23.40
N LEU A 438 22.14 -10.59 -23.12
CA LEU A 438 20.75 -10.83 -23.48
C LEU A 438 19.81 -9.83 -22.78
N VAL A 439 19.93 -9.66 -21.46
CA VAL A 439 19.11 -8.72 -20.69
C VAL A 439 19.25 -7.29 -21.25
N ASN A 440 20.48 -6.81 -21.44
CA ASN A 440 20.71 -5.47 -21.96
C ASN A 440 20.14 -5.26 -23.37
N ARG A 441 20.13 -6.31 -24.20
CA ARG A 441 19.54 -6.28 -25.54
C ARG A 441 18.00 -6.23 -25.49
N LEU A 442 17.40 -6.88 -24.50
CA LEU A 442 15.95 -7.03 -24.40
C LEU A 442 15.29 -6.00 -23.47
N LYS A 443 16.05 -5.16 -22.76
CA LYS A 443 15.52 -4.08 -21.93
C LYS A 443 14.50 -3.24 -22.68
N GLY A 444 13.34 -3.07 -22.08
CA GLY A 444 12.19 -2.34 -22.60
C GLY A 444 11.39 -3.07 -23.66
N SER A 445 11.70 -4.34 -23.94
CA SER A 445 10.94 -5.16 -24.89
C SER A 445 9.80 -5.88 -24.16
N ILE A 446 8.70 -6.06 -24.89
CA ILE A 446 7.68 -7.05 -24.58
C ILE A 446 8.11 -8.37 -25.23
N LEU A 447 8.10 -9.46 -24.46
CA LEU A 447 8.48 -10.80 -24.88
C LEU A 447 7.27 -11.71 -24.84
N LEU A 448 7.16 -12.61 -25.81
CA LEU A 448 6.14 -13.66 -25.85
C LEU A 448 6.81 -15.03 -25.80
N GLN A 449 6.43 -15.83 -24.83
CA GLN A 449 6.97 -17.17 -24.66
C GLN A 449 6.37 -18.11 -25.71
N VAL A 450 7.15 -18.46 -26.74
CA VAL A 450 6.65 -19.21 -27.91
C VAL A 450 6.65 -20.74 -27.71
N GLN A 451 7.22 -21.23 -26.60
CA GLN A 451 7.34 -22.66 -26.28
C GLN A 451 6.42 -23.09 -25.12
N SER A 452 5.45 -22.25 -24.75
CA SER A 452 4.46 -22.51 -23.71
C SER A 452 3.09 -21.96 -24.14
N ARG A 453 2.30 -21.36 -23.24
CA ARG A 453 0.93 -20.89 -23.47
C ARG A 453 0.84 -19.50 -24.13
N GLY A 454 1.98 -18.92 -24.49
CA GLY A 454 2.03 -17.57 -25.09
C GLY A 454 2.07 -16.47 -24.03
N GLU A 455 2.65 -16.77 -22.87
CA GLU A 455 2.88 -15.88 -21.74
C GLU A 455 3.62 -14.62 -22.18
N ALA A 456 3.11 -13.46 -21.77
CA ALA A 456 3.71 -12.18 -22.08
C ALA A 456 4.55 -11.65 -20.92
N TRP A 457 5.71 -11.09 -21.23
CA TRP A 457 6.68 -10.60 -20.25
C TRP A 457 7.21 -9.22 -20.66
N TYR A 458 7.31 -8.29 -19.71
CA TYR A 458 7.92 -6.98 -19.97
C TYR A 458 9.27 -6.92 -19.28
N VAL A 459 10.34 -6.65 -20.04
CA VAL A 459 11.67 -6.47 -19.46
C VAL A 459 11.84 -5.00 -19.08
N HIS A 460 11.78 -4.70 -17.80
CA HIS A 460 11.81 -3.31 -17.34
C HIS A 460 13.19 -2.66 -17.64
N PRO A 461 13.25 -1.49 -18.31
CA PRO A 461 14.53 -0.89 -18.72
C PRO A 461 15.48 -0.55 -17.57
N VAL A 462 14.93 -0.22 -16.39
CA VAL A 462 15.74 0.23 -15.25
C VAL A 462 16.48 -0.94 -14.61
N ASP A 463 15.75 -1.93 -14.10
CA ASP A 463 16.34 -3.08 -13.39
C ASP A 463 16.72 -4.26 -14.30
N GLY A 464 16.21 -4.33 -15.53
CA GLY A 464 16.44 -5.46 -16.44
C GLY A 464 15.71 -6.75 -16.06
N LYS A 465 14.78 -6.70 -15.12
CA LYS A 465 13.97 -7.84 -14.71
C LYS A 465 12.76 -8.00 -15.65
N ARG A 466 12.30 -9.25 -15.82
CA ARG A 466 11.08 -9.58 -16.55
C ARG A 466 9.90 -9.63 -15.61
N TYR A 467 8.83 -8.93 -15.96
CA TYR A 467 7.57 -8.89 -15.21
C TYR A 467 6.49 -9.63 -16.00
N TYR A 468 5.80 -10.55 -15.34
CA TYR A 468 4.78 -11.37 -15.98
C TYR A 468 3.49 -10.57 -16.22
N MET A 469 2.97 -10.62 -17.44
CA MET A 469 1.75 -9.91 -17.85
C MET A 469 0.66 -10.91 -18.22
N LYS A 470 0.11 -11.55 -17.18
CA LYS A 470 -0.87 -12.66 -17.29
C LYS A 470 -2.09 -12.36 -18.17
N ASN A 471 -2.58 -11.13 -18.17
CA ASN A 471 -3.75 -10.69 -18.94
C ASN A 471 -3.70 -9.16 -19.14
N GLY A 472 -4.66 -8.63 -19.89
CA GLY A 472 -4.74 -7.21 -20.20
C GLY A 472 -4.78 -6.29 -18.98
N ASP A 473 -5.60 -6.62 -17.98
CA ASP A 473 -5.74 -5.79 -16.77
C ASP A 473 -4.48 -5.81 -15.92
N ALA A 474 -3.88 -7.00 -15.72
CA ALA A 474 -2.62 -7.13 -14.98
C ALA A 474 -1.46 -6.46 -15.72
N ALA A 475 -1.42 -6.59 -17.05
CA ALA A 475 -0.46 -5.88 -17.88
C ALA A 475 -0.60 -4.38 -17.66
N TYR A 476 -1.81 -3.83 -17.79
CA TYR A 476 -2.07 -2.41 -17.59
C TYR A 476 -1.64 -1.92 -16.19
N GLN A 477 -1.95 -2.66 -15.13
CA GLN A 477 -1.56 -2.28 -13.76
C GLN A 477 -0.05 -2.36 -13.54
N ILE A 478 0.59 -3.48 -13.88
CA ILE A 478 2.04 -3.67 -13.76
C ILE A 478 2.77 -2.60 -14.57
N MET A 479 2.30 -2.32 -15.78
CA MET A 479 2.88 -1.32 -16.67
C MET A 479 2.74 0.11 -16.11
N ARG A 480 1.63 0.44 -15.42
CA ARG A 480 1.50 1.72 -14.70
C ARG A 480 2.42 1.79 -13.48
N PHE A 481 2.57 0.71 -12.71
CA PHE A 481 3.48 0.69 -11.55
C PHE A 481 4.96 0.83 -11.93
N LEU A 482 5.32 0.32 -13.11
CA LEU A 482 6.66 0.41 -13.69
C LEU A 482 6.83 1.62 -14.61
N SER A 483 5.82 2.50 -14.68
CA SER A 483 5.86 3.65 -15.58
C SER A 483 6.73 4.79 -15.04
N LEU A 484 7.24 5.59 -15.96
CA LEU A 484 7.91 6.85 -15.68
C LEU A 484 6.94 8.01 -15.93
N GLY A 485 6.75 8.86 -14.93
CA GLY A 485 5.97 10.09 -15.11
C GLY A 485 6.59 11.01 -16.18
N ILE A 486 5.77 11.57 -17.06
CA ILE A 486 6.20 12.50 -18.11
C ILE A 486 5.23 13.69 -18.24
N THR A 487 5.79 14.87 -18.47
CA THR A 487 5.03 16.10 -18.74
C THR A 487 4.47 16.09 -20.16
N ASN A 488 3.40 16.86 -20.39
CA ASN A 488 2.82 17.04 -21.72
C ASN A 488 3.84 17.63 -22.71
N THR A 489 4.69 18.53 -22.22
CA THR A 489 5.72 19.18 -23.03
C THR A 489 6.72 18.16 -23.57
N ASP A 490 7.21 17.25 -22.74
CA ASP A 490 8.19 16.24 -23.17
C ASP A 490 7.52 15.09 -23.94
N LEU A 491 6.31 14.67 -23.55
CA LEU A 491 5.53 13.64 -24.24
C LEU A 491 5.23 14.03 -25.69
N ARG A 492 4.89 15.30 -25.94
CA ARG A 492 4.61 15.86 -27.27
C ARG A 492 5.87 16.11 -28.12
N ARG A 493 7.03 15.71 -27.63
CA ARG A 493 8.29 15.65 -28.38
C ARG A 493 8.64 14.24 -28.84
N ILE A 494 7.76 13.27 -28.60
CA ILE A 494 7.88 11.88 -29.06
C ILE A 494 6.82 11.63 -30.13
N ALA A 495 7.22 11.05 -31.26
CA ALA A 495 6.31 10.70 -32.35
C ALA A 495 5.24 9.70 -31.86
N VAL A 496 3.99 9.90 -32.27
CA VAL A 496 2.88 8.99 -31.94
C VAL A 496 2.84 7.88 -32.99
N GLY A 497 2.86 6.62 -32.58
CA GLY A 497 2.71 5.48 -33.49
C GLY A 497 1.26 5.26 -33.89
N ALA A 498 1.05 4.49 -34.95
CA ALA A 498 -0.29 4.04 -35.35
C ALA A 498 -0.47 2.58 -34.93
N PHE A 499 -1.40 2.34 -34.00
CA PHE A 499 -1.81 0.98 -33.62
C PHE A 499 -3.33 0.93 -33.64
N MET A 500 -3.87 0.14 -34.56
CA MET A 500 -5.30 -0.11 -34.65
C MET A 500 -5.58 -1.45 -33.95
N PRO A 501 -6.29 -1.44 -32.81
CA PRO A 501 -6.75 -2.66 -32.19
C PRO A 501 -7.65 -3.43 -33.17
N VAL A 502 -7.54 -4.76 -33.21
CA VAL A 502 -8.52 -5.58 -33.91
C VAL A 502 -9.80 -5.54 -33.08
N GLN A 503 -10.90 -5.08 -33.68
CA GLN A 503 -12.23 -5.02 -33.07
C GLN A 503 -12.81 -6.41 -32.80
#